data_AF-A0A2R3Q880-F1
#
_entry.id   AF-A0A2R3Q880-F1
#
_cell.length_a   1.000
_cell.length_b   1.000
_cell.length_c   1.000
_cell.angle_alpha   90.00
_cell.angle_beta   90.00
_cell.angle_gamma   90.00
#
_symmetry.space_group_name_H-M   'P 1'
#
loop_
_entity.id
_entity.type
_entity.pdbx_description
1 polymer ?
#
loop_
_entity_poly.entity_id
_entity_poly.type
_entity_poly.pdbx_seq_one_letter_code
_entity_poly.pdbx_strand_id
1 'polypeptide(L)'
;MYEIWLVLNILYEIALELWPVLLALALVWLALMVLARSRLSLRALRRSLIPASFVAGLLFFTLPHLTQSSLDNMGYWVDWLNLLGMALGLGAAFALFAWPLLAMFCPACAGGACPARPAP
;
A
#
# COMPACT_ATOMS: atom_id res chain seq x y z
N MET A 1 -17.82 -4.57 -22.12
CA MET A 1 -18.63 -5.02 -20.95
C MET A 1 -18.18 -6.37 -20.43
N TYR A 2 -17.86 -7.36 -21.29
CA TYR A 2 -17.39 -8.68 -20.86
C TYR A 2 -16.02 -8.64 -20.15
N GLU A 3 -15.06 -7.91 -20.70
CA GLU A 3 -13.70 -7.79 -20.15
C GLU A 3 -13.64 -7.31 -18.69
N ILE A 4 -14.43 -6.30 -18.32
CA ILE A 4 -14.44 -5.76 -16.94
C ILE A 4 -15.06 -6.78 -15.97
N TRP A 5 -16.12 -7.46 -16.41
CA TRP A 5 -16.75 -8.53 -15.63
C TRP A 5 -15.81 -9.72 -15.42
N LEU A 6 -15.07 -10.08 -16.45
CA LEU A 6 -14.07 -11.15 -16.39
C LEU A 6 -12.94 -10.78 -15.42
N VAL A 7 -12.41 -9.56 -15.50
CA VAL A 7 -11.41 -9.05 -14.56
C VAL A 7 -11.94 -9.08 -13.12
N LEU A 8 -13.16 -8.59 -12.88
CA LEU A 8 -13.75 -8.57 -11.54
C LEU A 8 -13.96 -9.98 -10.99
N ASN A 9 -14.38 -10.92 -11.84
CA ASN A 9 -14.56 -12.32 -11.44
C ASN A 9 -13.23 -12.99 -11.08
N ILE A 10 -12.18 -12.76 -11.88
CA ILE A 10 -10.83 -13.27 -11.56
C ILE A 10 -10.35 -12.69 -10.22
N LEU A 11 -10.53 -11.39 -9.99
CA LEU A 11 -10.18 -10.77 -8.71
C LEU A 11 -10.97 -11.38 -7.55
N TYR A 12 -12.26 -11.68 -7.75
CA TYR A 12 -13.09 -12.32 -6.74
C TYR A 12 -12.64 -13.76 -6.44
N GLU A 13 -12.33 -14.55 -7.47
CA GLU A 13 -11.82 -15.92 -7.30
C GLU A 13 -10.46 -15.94 -6.59
N ILE A 14 -9.55 -15.04 -6.97
CA ILE A 14 -8.24 -14.87 -6.28
C ILE A 14 -8.45 -14.44 -4.82
N ALA A 15 -9.38 -13.52 -4.56
CA ALA A 15 -9.67 -13.05 -3.21
C ALA A 15 -10.30 -14.16 -2.35
N LEU A 16 -11.13 -15.01 -2.95
CA LEU A 16 -11.63 -16.21 -2.28
C LEU A 16 -10.51 -17.20 -2.04
N GLU A 17 -9.61 -17.45 -2.96
CA GLU A 17 -8.49 -18.37 -2.73
C GLU A 17 -7.56 -17.87 -1.60
N LEU A 18 -7.28 -16.57 -1.59
CA LEU A 18 -6.41 -15.91 -0.61
C LEU A 18 -7.16 -15.42 0.65
N TRP A 19 -8.44 -15.77 0.82
CA TRP A 19 -9.27 -15.23 1.91
C TRP A 19 -8.65 -15.35 3.31
N PRO A 20 -7.97 -16.46 3.70
CA PRO A 20 -7.40 -16.57 5.04
C PRO A 20 -6.21 -15.63 5.22
N VAL A 21 -5.41 -15.44 4.16
CA VAL A 21 -4.25 -14.54 4.15
C VAL A 21 -4.72 -13.09 4.22
N LEU A 22 -5.74 -12.73 3.44
CA LEU A 22 -6.35 -11.40 3.47
C LEU A 22 -6.93 -11.09 4.85
N LEU A 23 -7.60 -12.06 5.48
CA LEU A 23 -8.10 -11.92 6.85
C LEU A 23 -6.97 -11.72 7.86
N ALA A 24 -5.91 -12.53 7.80
CA ALA A 24 -4.76 -12.40 8.68
C ALA A 24 -4.08 -11.02 8.54
N LEU A 25 -3.88 -10.56 7.30
CA LEU A 25 -3.34 -9.23 7.00
C LEU A 25 -4.24 -8.12 7.54
N ALA A 26 -5.56 -8.23 7.38
CA ALA A 26 -6.53 -7.28 7.92
C ALA A 26 -6.48 -7.23 9.45
N LEU A 27 -6.37 -8.38 10.13
CA LEU A 27 -6.24 -8.44 11.59
C LEU A 27 -4.93 -7.81 12.08
N VAL A 28 -3.81 -8.10 11.41
CA VAL A 28 -2.52 -7.47 11.71
C VAL A 28 -2.60 -5.95 11.52
N TRP A 29 -3.20 -5.50 10.43
CA TRP A 29 -3.39 -4.08 10.16
C TRP A 29 -4.25 -3.40 11.24
N LEU A 30 -5.36 -4.01 11.64
CA LEU A 30 -6.20 -3.51 12.73
C LEU A 30 -5.45 -3.46 14.06
N ALA A 31 -4.67 -4.49 14.39
CA ALA A 31 -3.86 -4.51 15.59
C ALA A 31 -2.83 -3.37 15.60
N LEU A 32 -2.16 -3.12 14.47
CA LEU A 32 -1.25 -1.99 14.30
C LEU A 32 -1.97 -0.64 14.46
N MET A 33 -3.17 -0.50 13.89
CA MET A 33 -3.97 0.72 14.03
C MET A 33 -4.40 0.98 15.47
N VAL A 34 -4.83 -0.06 16.20
CA VAL A 34 -5.19 0.05 17.62
C VAL A 34 -3.97 0.42 18.47
N LEU A 35 -2.82 -0.19 18.20
CA LEU A 35 -1.59 0.07 18.94
C LEU A 35 -1.02 1.47 18.66
N ALA A 36 -1.14 1.95 17.43
CA ALA A 36 -0.67 3.26 17.01
C ALA A 36 -1.72 4.39 17.20
N ARG A 37 -2.94 4.09 17.67
CA ARG A 37 -4.12 4.99 17.62
C ARG A 37 -3.88 6.42 18.13
N SER A 38 -3.09 6.58 19.19
CA SER A 38 -2.80 7.88 19.81
C SER A 38 -1.70 8.67 19.09
N ARG A 39 -1.03 8.04 18.12
CA ARG A 39 0.11 8.59 17.37
C ARG A 39 -0.14 8.65 15.87
N LEU A 40 -1.29 8.15 15.39
CA LEU A 40 -1.69 8.25 13.99
C LEU A 40 -1.78 9.73 13.58
N SER A 41 -1.05 10.10 12.54
CA SER A 41 -1.08 11.46 12.01
C SER A 41 -1.06 11.45 10.48
N LEU A 42 -1.66 12.49 9.88
CA LEU A 42 -1.59 12.72 8.44
C LEU A 42 -0.14 12.93 7.96
N ARG A 43 0.75 13.42 8.84
CA ARG A 43 2.18 13.57 8.54
C ARG A 43 2.86 12.21 8.45
N ALA A 44 2.53 11.26 9.33
CA ALA A 44 3.02 9.89 9.25
C ALA A 44 2.51 9.21 7.97
N LEU A 45 1.25 9.44 7.57
CA LEU A 45 0.69 8.92 6.32
C LEU A 45 1.43 9.48 5.10
N ARG A 46 1.61 10.80 5.03
CA ARG A 46 2.37 11.42 3.93
C ARG A 46 3.81 10.90 3.86
N ARG A 47 4.43 10.61 4.99
CA ARG A 47 5.77 10.00 5.02
C ARG A 47 5.77 8.54 4.61
N SER A 48 4.71 7.77 4.88
CA SER A 48 4.61 6.37 4.41
C SER A 48 4.43 6.29 2.89
N LEU A 49 3.94 7.34 2.24
CA LEU A 49 3.87 7.43 0.78
C LEU A 49 5.24 7.45 0.10
N ILE A 50 6.29 7.94 0.78
CA ILE A 50 7.65 7.98 0.21
C ILE A 50 8.17 6.55 -0.05
N PRO A 51 8.33 5.66 0.96
CA PRO A 51 8.76 4.30 0.70
C PRO A 51 7.75 3.54 -0.16
N ALA A 52 6.45 3.84 -0.04
CA ALA A 52 5.43 3.22 -0.89
C ALA A 52 5.58 3.57 -2.38
N SER A 53 5.99 4.79 -2.74
CA SER A 53 6.23 5.15 -4.14
C SER A 53 7.48 4.46 -4.70
N PHE A 54 8.52 4.28 -3.89
CA PHE A 54 9.67 3.44 -4.26
C PHE A 54 9.28 1.98 -4.47
N VAL A 55 8.46 1.42 -3.58
CA VAL A 55 7.94 0.04 -3.71
C VAL A 55 7.08 -0.08 -4.97
N ALA A 56 6.16 0.85 -5.22
CA ALA A 56 5.34 0.85 -6.43
C ALA A 56 6.20 0.96 -7.70
N GLY A 57 7.21 1.85 -7.70
CA GLY A 57 8.14 1.99 -8.81
C GLY A 57 8.93 0.71 -9.07
N LEU A 58 9.44 0.06 -8.01
CA LEU A 58 10.13 -1.23 -8.13
C LEU A 58 9.19 -2.32 -8.65
N LEU A 59 7.96 -2.38 -8.15
CA LEU A 59 6.94 -3.33 -8.59
C LEU A 59 6.56 -3.12 -10.05
N PHE A 60 6.49 -1.88 -10.53
CA PHE A 60 6.21 -1.61 -11.95
C PHE A 60 7.20 -2.31 -12.89
N PHE A 61 8.50 -2.37 -12.53
CA PHE A 61 9.51 -3.05 -13.34
C PHE A 61 9.64 -4.56 -13.06
N THR A 62 9.32 -4.99 -11.85
CA THR A 62 9.52 -6.40 -11.42
C THR A 62 8.28 -7.27 -11.60
N LEU A 63 7.07 -6.70 -11.52
CA LEU A 63 5.81 -7.42 -11.68
C LEU A 63 5.70 -8.18 -13.01
N PRO A 64 6.10 -7.62 -14.18
CA PRO A 64 6.06 -8.39 -15.42
C PRO A 64 6.87 -9.68 -15.30
N HIS A 65 8.08 -9.61 -14.75
CA HIS A 65 8.91 -10.79 -14.57
C HIS A 65 8.30 -11.81 -13.60
N LEU A 66 7.70 -11.34 -12.49
CA LEU A 66 7.03 -12.18 -11.50
C LEU A 66 5.78 -12.87 -12.06
N THR A 67 5.09 -12.23 -13.01
CA THR A 67 3.91 -12.78 -13.69
C THR A 67 4.24 -13.48 -15.00
N GLN A 68 5.52 -13.84 -15.22
CA GLN A 68 6.00 -14.54 -16.43
C GLN A 68 5.67 -13.77 -17.73
N SER A 69 5.58 -12.45 -17.65
CA SER A 69 5.33 -11.51 -18.75
C SER A 69 6.56 -10.63 -19.01
N SER A 70 6.60 -9.98 -20.17
CA SER A 70 7.62 -8.99 -20.52
C SER A 70 6.98 -7.63 -20.79
N LEU A 71 7.73 -6.54 -20.59
CA LEU A 71 7.29 -5.21 -21.02
C LEU A 71 7.12 -5.11 -22.54
N ASP A 72 7.80 -5.98 -23.29
CA ASP A 72 7.69 -6.08 -24.75
C ASP A 72 6.33 -6.61 -25.21
N ASN A 73 5.64 -7.37 -24.34
CA ASN A 73 4.30 -7.89 -24.61
C ASN A 73 3.18 -6.85 -24.37
N MET A 74 3.49 -5.66 -23.86
CA MET A 74 2.51 -4.61 -23.51
C MET A 74 2.05 -3.83 -24.75
N GLY A 75 1.44 -4.54 -25.71
CA GLY A 75 0.97 -3.97 -26.98
C GLY A 75 -0.30 -3.13 -26.86
N TYR A 76 -1.07 -3.27 -25.77
CA TYR A 76 -2.34 -2.58 -25.58
C TYR A 76 -2.33 -1.67 -24.35
N TRP A 77 -3.02 -0.52 -24.44
CA TRP A 77 -3.04 0.49 -23.37
C TRP A 77 -3.67 -0.03 -22.06
N VAL A 78 -4.57 -1.01 -22.13
CA VAL A 78 -5.16 -1.64 -20.95
C VAL A 78 -4.14 -2.48 -20.18
N ASP A 79 -3.15 -3.07 -20.85
CA ASP A 79 -2.09 -3.84 -20.19
C ASP A 79 -1.21 -2.92 -19.33
N TRP A 80 -0.90 -1.73 -19.85
CA TRP A 80 -0.23 -0.67 -19.09
C TRP A 80 -1.05 -0.22 -17.89
N LEU A 81 -2.37 -0.05 -18.04
CA LEU A 81 -3.25 0.32 -16.94
C LEU A 81 -3.31 -0.78 -15.87
N ASN A 82 -3.35 -2.05 -16.27
CA ASN A 82 -3.33 -3.19 -15.35
C ASN A 82 -2.01 -3.26 -14.58
N LEU A 83 -0.87 -3.10 -15.26
CA LEU A 83 0.45 -3.06 -14.61
C LEU A 83 0.55 -1.91 -13.60
N LEU A 84 0.10 -0.71 -13.99
CA LEU A 84 0.03 0.44 -13.08
C LEU A 84 -0.92 0.17 -11.90
N GLY A 85 -2.08 -0.41 -12.16
CA GLY A 85 -3.07 -0.76 -11.15
C GLY A 85 -2.51 -1.73 -10.11
N MET A 86 -1.82 -2.79 -10.55
CA MET A 86 -1.18 -3.75 -9.65
C MET A 86 -0.04 -3.11 -8.84
N ALA A 87 0.86 -2.36 -9.50
CA ALA A 87 1.99 -1.70 -8.85
C ALA A 87 1.53 -0.69 -7.80
N LEU A 88 0.55 0.15 -8.13
CA LEU A 88 -0.03 1.13 -7.21
C LEU A 88 -0.85 0.47 -6.11
N GLY A 89 -1.61 -0.58 -6.41
CA GLY A 89 -2.41 -1.32 -5.44
C GLY A 89 -1.54 -1.94 -4.34
N LEU A 90 -0.47 -2.63 -4.74
CA LEU A 90 0.50 -3.22 -3.80
C LEU A 90 1.32 -2.16 -3.06
N GLY A 91 1.71 -1.08 -3.73
CA GLY A 91 2.37 0.06 -3.08
C GLY A 91 1.47 0.74 -2.04
N ALA A 92 0.18 0.91 -2.34
CA ALA A 92 -0.80 1.44 -1.41
C ALA A 92 -1.04 0.50 -0.22
N ALA A 93 -1.12 -0.82 -0.46
CA ALA A 93 -1.17 -1.81 0.61
C ALA A 93 0.06 -1.67 1.53
N PHE A 94 1.27 -1.59 0.98
CA PHE A 94 2.48 -1.33 1.74
C PHE A 94 2.38 -0.03 2.56
N ALA A 95 1.88 1.07 1.98
CA ALA A 95 1.70 2.34 2.67
C ALA A 95 0.76 2.23 3.88
N LEU A 96 -0.32 1.43 3.76
CA LEU A 96 -1.31 1.21 4.83
C LEU A 96 -0.71 0.48 6.04
N PHE A 97 0.22 -0.45 5.82
CA PHE A 97 0.96 -1.13 6.90
C PHE A 97 2.11 -0.28 7.44
N ALA A 98 2.83 0.42 6.55
CA ALA A 98 3.94 1.29 6.93
C ALA A 98 3.47 2.52 7.74
N TRP A 99 2.24 3.00 7.52
CA TRP A 99 1.69 4.17 8.22
C TRP A 99 1.63 4.01 9.75
N PRO A 100 0.93 3.00 10.34
CA PRO A 100 0.89 2.84 11.78
C PRO A 100 2.26 2.53 12.37
N LEU A 101 3.12 1.77 11.65
CA LEU A 101 4.51 1.53 12.06
C LEU A 101 5.30 2.83 12.16
N LEU A 102 5.30 3.66 11.12
CA LEU A 102 5.97 4.96 11.13
C LEU A 102 5.40 5.88 12.20
N ALA A 103 4.08 5.86 12.44
CA ALA A 103 3.45 6.62 13.52
C ALA A 103 3.98 6.22 14.91
N MET A 104 4.28 4.94 15.12
CA MET A 104 4.84 4.43 16.38
C MET A 104 6.33 4.80 16.55
N PHE A 105 7.13 4.66 15.49
CA PHE A 105 8.59 4.81 15.55
C PHE A 105 9.11 6.22 15.27
N CYS A 106 8.27 7.13 14.75
CA CYS A 106 8.68 8.49 14.40
C CYS A 106 8.15 9.53 15.41
N PRO A 107 8.92 9.93 16.44
CA PRO A 107 8.52 10.97 17.38
C PRO A 107 8.26 12.33 16.69
N ALA A 108 8.98 12.64 15.61
CA ALA A 108 8.75 13.83 14.78
C ALA A 108 7.43 13.81 13.99
N CYS A 109 6.83 12.64 13.83
CA CYS A 109 5.55 12.44 13.14
C CYS A 109 4.35 12.55 14.09
N ALA A 110 4.56 12.34 15.39
CA ALA A 110 3.59 12.61 16.46
C ALA A 110 3.48 14.12 16.81
N GLY A 111 4.42 14.92 16.33
CA GLY A 111 4.58 16.33 16.70
C GLY A 111 3.53 17.28 16.11
N GLY A 112 2.44 17.44 16.86
CA GLY A 112 1.67 18.68 16.97
C GLY A 112 2.02 19.52 18.21
N ALA A 113 2.90 19.06 19.11
CA ALA A 113 3.29 19.81 20.30
C ALA A 113 4.76 19.58 20.67
N CYS A 114 5.61 20.58 20.41
CA CYS A 114 6.56 20.96 21.45
C CYS A 114 5.79 21.90 22.38
N PRO A 115 5.64 21.61 23.69
CA PRO A 115 5.20 22.61 24.65
C PRO A 115 6.21 23.77 24.69
N ALA A 116 5.70 24.94 25.00
CA ALA A 116 6.35 26.24 24.94
C ALA A 116 7.83 26.26 25.38
N ARG A 117 8.62 27.02 24.62
CA ARG A 117 9.95 27.53 25.01
C ARG A 117 9.85 28.16 26.41
N PRO A 118 10.67 27.82 27.41
CA PRO A 118 10.74 28.62 28.62
C PRO A 118 11.29 30.00 28.25
N ALA A 119 10.54 31.06 28.58
CA ALA A 119 11.00 32.43 28.45
C ALA A 119 12.16 32.68 29.45
N PRO A 120 13.18 33.48 29.07
CA PRO A 120 14.25 33.87 29.99
C PRO A 120 13.76 34.84 31.07
#